data_AF-A0A0L8FPF9-F1
#
_entry.id   AF-A0A0L8FPF9-F1
#
_cell.length_a   1.000
_cell.length_b   1.000
_cell.length_c   1.000
_cell.angle_alpha   90.00
_cell.angle_beta   90.00
_cell.angle_gamma   90.00
#
_symmetry.space_group_name_H-M   'P 1'
#
loop_
_entity.id
_entity.type
_entity.pdbx_description
1 polymer ?
#
loop_
_entity_poly.entity_id
_entity_poly.type
_entity_poly.pdbx_seq_one_letter_code
_entity_poly.pdbx_strand_id
1 'polypeptide(L)'
;MPIIDNVYPKPEFIPLAIPEDLAPRLLRLHGDPAVWWIGQFVRYLVRPQPALEKDINDTKKRLGFQNPIVGVHVRRTDKVGTEAAYHSLEEYMAHVEDYYRQLEMSKGHSIETKKVYLASDDPNVLADAVNK
;
A
#
# COMPACT_ATOMS: atom_id res chain seq x y z
N MET A 1 -23.83 -14.35 6.88
CA MET A 1 -23.16 -13.69 8.02
C MET A 1 -23.45 -12.19 7.90
N PRO A 2 -23.92 -11.49 8.95
CA PRO A 2 -24.12 -10.04 8.91
C PRO A 2 -22.77 -9.29 8.94
N ILE A 3 -22.81 -7.97 8.75
CA ILE A 3 -21.61 -7.12 8.94
C ILE A 3 -21.09 -7.22 10.38
N ILE A 4 -19.77 -7.06 10.55
CA ILE A 4 -19.07 -7.32 11.82
C ILE A 4 -19.64 -6.52 13.01
N ASP A 5 -20.16 -5.32 12.75
CA ASP A 5 -20.77 -4.43 13.75
C ASP A 5 -21.98 -5.07 14.44
N ASN A 6 -22.68 -5.97 13.73
CA ASN A 6 -23.90 -6.62 14.19
C ASN A 6 -23.67 -8.08 14.65
N VAL A 7 -22.42 -8.55 14.70
CA VAL A 7 -22.11 -9.93 15.11
C VAL A 7 -21.94 -10.00 16.63
N TYR A 8 -22.82 -10.77 17.29
CA TYR A 8 -22.74 -11.11 18.72
C TYR A 8 -23.16 -12.56 18.99
N PRO A 9 -22.40 -13.34 19.79
CA PRO A 9 -21.12 -12.99 20.38
C PRO A 9 -20.03 -12.82 19.31
N LYS A 10 -18.95 -12.09 19.62
CA LYS A 10 -17.82 -11.96 18.70
C LYS A 10 -17.14 -13.34 18.55
N PRO A 11 -16.87 -13.80 17.31
CA PRO A 11 -16.22 -15.07 17.08
C PRO A 11 -14.71 -14.97 17.37
N GLU A 12 -14.07 -16.11 17.57
CA GLU A 12 -12.63 -16.21 17.84
C GLU A 12 -11.77 -15.89 16.61
N PHE A 13 -12.28 -16.18 15.40
CA PHE A 13 -11.56 -16.00 14.13
C PHE A 13 -11.69 -14.57 13.59
N ILE A 14 -11.28 -13.59 14.39
CA ILE A 14 -11.21 -12.18 13.99
C ILE A 14 -9.76 -11.68 14.08
N PRO A 15 -9.35 -10.73 13.22
CA PRO A 15 -8.10 -10.03 13.40
C PRO A 15 -8.00 -9.40 14.80
N LEU A 16 -6.82 -9.36 15.43
CA LEU A 16 -5.49 -9.68 14.89
C LEU A 16 -5.03 -11.13 15.13
N ALA A 17 -5.94 -12.06 15.46
CA ALA A 17 -5.57 -13.45 15.70
C ALA A 17 -5.03 -14.15 14.43
N ILE A 18 -4.10 -15.08 14.63
CA ILE A 18 -3.53 -15.95 13.59
C ILE A 18 -3.71 -17.41 13.99
N PRO A 19 -3.72 -18.36 13.04
CA PRO A 19 -3.80 -19.78 13.36
C PRO A 19 -2.62 -20.25 14.22
N GLU A 20 -2.93 -20.98 15.29
CA GLU A 20 -1.94 -21.44 16.28
C GLU A 20 -0.85 -22.32 15.66
N ASP A 21 -1.22 -23.18 14.70
CA ASP A 21 -0.31 -24.07 13.98
C ASP A 21 0.69 -23.32 13.09
N LEU A 22 0.33 -22.12 12.62
CA LEU A 22 1.18 -21.27 11.80
C LEU A 22 2.00 -20.26 12.62
N ALA A 23 1.55 -19.93 13.84
CA ALA A 23 2.14 -18.87 14.65
C ALA A 23 3.66 -19.01 14.86
N PRO A 24 4.22 -20.19 15.24
CA PRO A 24 5.67 -20.33 15.43
C PRO A 24 6.48 -20.08 14.16
N ARG A 25 5.91 -20.33 12.97
CA ARG A 25 6.57 -20.12 11.68
C ARG A 25 6.48 -18.66 11.25
N LEU A 26 5.30 -18.04 11.40
CA LEU A 26 5.07 -16.66 11.01
C LEU A 26 5.88 -15.68 11.85
N LEU A 27 5.96 -15.90 13.17
CA LEU A 27 6.76 -15.06 14.07
C LEU A 27 8.26 -15.07 13.74
N ARG A 28 8.76 -16.13 13.09
CA ARG A 28 10.16 -16.19 12.63
C ARG A 28 10.40 -15.50 11.29
N LEU A 29 9.36 -15.36 10.45
CA LEU A 29 9.50 -14.97 9.05
C LEU A 29 8.94 -13.59 8.73
N HIS A 30 8.01 -13.06 9.53
CA HIS A 30 7.29 -11.84 9.22
C HIS A 30 7.23 -10.91 10.44
N GLY A 31 7.52 -9.62 10.24
CA GLY A 31 7.50 -8.60 11.31
C GLY A 31 6.09 -8.30 11.84
N ASP A 32 5.05 -8.64 11.07
CA ASP A 32 3.63 -8.52 11.47
C ASP A 32 2.80 -9.72 10.97
N PRO A 33 2.71 -10.83 11.73
CA PRO A 33 1.98 -12.03 11.33
C PRO A 33 0.49 -11.82 11.04
N ALA A 34 -0.16 -10.85 11.69
CA ALA A 34 -1.59 -10.61 11.53
C ALA A 34 -1.89 -10.06 10.13
N VAL A 35 -1.09 -9.09 9.67
CA VAL A 35 -1.19 -8.55 8.30
C VAL A 35 -0.90 -9.64 7.26
N TRP A 36 0.07 -10.52 7.51
CA TRP A 36 0.35 -11.65 6.61
C TRP A 36 -0.87 -12.58 6.47
N TRP A 37 -1.53 -12.89 7.59
CA TRP A 37 -2.71 -13.76 7.61
C TRP A 37 -3.90 -13.13 6.87
N ILE A 38 -4.21 -11.86 7.14
CA ILE A 38 -5.24 -11.09 6.40
C ILE A 38 -4.90 -11.07 4.91
N GLY A 39 -3.62 -10.90 4.57
CA GLY A 39 -3.11 -10.90 3.20
C GLY A 39 -3.42 -12.17 2.41
N GLN A 40 -3.52 -13.34 3.06
CA GLN A 40 -3.90 -14.59 2.38
C GLN A 40 -5.33 -14.52 1.83
N PHE A 41 -6.26 -13.97 2.60
CA PHE A 41 -7.65 -13.79 2.17
C PHE A 41 -7.74 -12.73 1.06
N VAL A 42 -7.07 -11.60 1.22
CA VAL A 42 -7.03 -10.55 0.19
C VAL A 42 -6.50 -11.12 -1.12
N ARG A 43 -5.36 -11.83 -1.10
CA ARG A 43 -4.76 -12.47 -2.28
C ARG A 43 -5.74 -13.41 -2.99
N TYR A 44 -6.51 -14.20 -2.24
CA TYR A 44 -7.48 -15.12 -2.83
C TYR A 44 -8.68 -14.38 -3.44
N LEU A 45 -9.17 -13.32 -2.78
CA LEU A 45 -10.31 -12.55 -3.24
C LEU A 45 -10.01 -11.72 -4.49
N VAL A 46 -8.81 -11.12 -4.58
CA VAL A 46 -8.43 -10.19 -5.66
C VAL A 46 -7.80 -10.87 -6.88
N ARG A 47 -8.05 -12.17 -7.09
CA ARG A 47 -7.58 -12.88 -8.30
C ARG A 47 -8.27 -12.25 -9.52
N PRO A 48 -7.51 -11.65 -10.45
CA PRO A 48 -8.12 -10.93 -11.56
C PRO A 48 -8.74 -11.90 -12.56
N GLN A 49 -9.82 -11.47 -13.20
CA GLN A 49 -10.30 -12.10 -14.42
C GLN A 49 -9.34 -11.79 -15.58
N PRO A 50 -9.28 -12.60 -16.64
CA PRO A 50 -8.31 -12.41 -17.74
C PRO A 50 -8.33 -11.00 -18.35
N ALA A 51 -9.51 -10.38 -18.46
CA ALA A 51 -9.65 -9.02 -18.97
C ALA A 51 -8.98 -7.97 -18.05
N LEU A 52 -9.18 -8.08 -16.74
CA LEU A 52 -8.58 -7.18 -15.75
C LEU A 52 -7.07 -7.41 -15.64
N GLU A 53 -6.62 -8.66 -15.70
CA GLU A 53 -5.19 -8.97 -15.72
C GLU A 53 -4.50 -8.36 -16.93
N LYS A 54 -5.11 -8.47 -18.11
CA LYS A 54 -4.62 -7.81 -19.33
C LYS A 54 -4.57 -6.28 -19.15
N ASP A 55 -5.62 -5.67 -18.64
CA ASP A 55 -5.68 -4.22 -18.43
C ASP A 55 -4.60 -3.72 -17.45
N ILE A 56 -4.39 -4.42 -16.34
CA ILE A 56 -3.32 -4.12 -15.38
C ILE A 56 -1.95 -4.21 -16.06
N ASN A 57 -1.70 -5.26 -16.84
CA ASN A 57 -0.42 -5.47 -17.51
C ASN A 57 -0.16 -4.44 -18.61
N ASP A 58 -1.17 -4.09 -19.39
CA ASP A 58 -1.07 -3.07 -20.44
C ASP A 58 -0.88 -1.67 -19.81
N THR A 59 -1.56 -1.38 -18.71
CA THR A 59 -1.38 -0.13 -17.97
C THR A 59 0.01 -0.03 -17.35
N LYS A 60 0.56 -1.10 -16.76
CA LYS A 60 1.94 -1.13 -16.27
C LYS A 60 2.96 -0.79 -17.37
N LYS A 61 2.77 -1.35 -18.58
CA LYS A 61 3.63 -1.03 -19.74
C LYS A 61 3.48 0.42 -20.17
N ARG A 62 2.25 0.90 -20.32
CA ARG A 62 1.95 2.28 -20.74
C ARG A 62 2.51 3.33 -19.78
N LEU A 63 2.48 3.06 -18.48
CA LEU A 63 3.03 3.94 -17.45
C LEU A 63 4.54 3.80 -17.25
N GLY A 64 5.20 2.83 -17.90
CA GLY A 64 6.61 2.53 -17.65
C GLY A 64 6.88 2.11 -16.20
N PHE A 65 5.92 1.40 -15.56
CA PHE A 65 5.99 1.02 -14.16
C PHE A 65 7.17 0.06 -13.91
N GLN A 66 8.24 0.56 -13.27
CA GLN A 66 9.50 -0.15 -13.11
C GLN A 66 10.16 0.20 -11.78
N ASN A 67 10.80 -0.81 -11.16
CA ASN A 67 11.55 -0.65 -9.92
C ASN A 67 12.93 0.02 -10.15
N PRO A 68 13.48 0.71 -9.13
CA PRO A 68 12.86 1.04 -7.85
C PRO A 68 11.84 2.17 -7.99
N ILE A 69 10.65 1.99 -7.37
CA ILE A 69 9.56 2.96 -7.37
C ILE A 69 8.91 3.00 -5.98
N VAL A 70 8.58 4.19 -5.50
CA VAL A 70 7.84 4.36 -4.24
C VAL A 70 6.37 4.67 -4.55
N GLY A 71 5.45 3.93 -3.93
CA GLY A 71 4.03 4.22 -4.01
C GLY A 71 3.62 5.25 -2.96
N VAL A 72 2.96 6.32 -3.40
CA VAL A 72 2.41 7.38 -2.52
C VAL A 72 0.91 7.43 -2.74
N HIS A 73 0.14 7.22 -1.68
CA HIS A 73 -1.30 7.39 -1.70
C HIS A 73 -1.70 8.62 -0.88
N VAL A 74 -2.19 9.66 -1.56
CA VAL A 74 -2.72 10.88 -0.93
C VAL A 74 -4.24 10.79 -0.95
N ARG A 75 -4.87 10.92 0.22
CA ARG A 75 -6.32 10.84 0.38
C ARG A 75 -6.83 12.14 0.98
N ARG A 76 -7.64 12.92 0.25
CA ARG A 76 -8.11 14.25 0.67
C ARG A 76 -9.63 14.31 0.90
N THR A 77 -10.41 14.13 -0.16
CA THR A 77 -11.78 14.66 -0.31
C THR A 77 -12.72 14.45 0.89
N ASP A 78 -13.23 13.24 1.14
CA ASP A 78 -14.23 12.94 2.17
C ASP A 78 -13.64 12.59 3.55
N LYS A 79 -12.32 12.55 3.68
CA LYS A 79 -11.64 12.12 4.91
C LYS A 79 -11.04 13.25 5.74
N VAL A 80 -10.74 14.38 5.11
CA VAL A 80 -10.16 15.54 5.81
C VAL A 80 -11.24 16.21 6.67
N GLY A 81 -11.05 16.21 7.98
CA GLY A 81 -11.95 16.87 8.96
C GLY A 81 -12.93 15.94 9.67
N THR A 82 -13.03 14.67 9.30
CA THR A 82 -13.88 13.65 9.95
C THR A 82 -13.07 12.46 10.45
N GLU A 83 -12.23 11.87 9.60
CA GLU A 83 -11.47 10.64 9.92
C GLU A 83 -9.95 10.83 9.88
N ALA A 84 -9.45 11.83 9.16
CA ALA A 84 -8.02 12.08 9.00
C ALA A 84 -7.69 13.58 8.93
N ALA A 85 -6.42 13.90 9.19
CA ALA A 85 -5.88 15.24 9.01
C ALA A 85 -5.47 15.48 7.54
N TYR A 86 -5.44 16.75 7.14
CA TYR A 86 -4.80 17.15 5.90
C TYR A 86 -3.28 17.02 6.04
N HIS A 87 -2.65 16.34 5.09
CA HIS A 87 -1.20 16.25 4.96
C HIS A 87 -0.79 16.83 3.60
N SER A 88 0.22 17.70 3.60
CA SER A 88 0.74 18.29 2.37
C SER A 88 1.54 17.25 1.59
N LEU A 89 1.69 17.45 0.27
CA LEU A 89 2.43 16.51 -0.57
C LEU A 89 3.90 16.38 -0.14
N GLU A 90 4.49 17.47 0.36
CA GLU A 90 5.88 17.54 0.81
C GLU A 90 6.16 16.62 2.00
N GLU A 91 5.20 16.43 2.89
CA GLU A 91 5.32 15.50 4.01
C GLU A 91 5.53 14.06 3.50
N TYR A 92 4.75 13.65 2.50
CA TYR A 92 4.96 12.35 1.85
C TYR A 92 6.32 12.28 1.13
N MET A 93 6.70 13.35 0.42
CA MET A 93 7.96 13.36 -0.35
C MET A 93 9.20 13.33 0.53
N ALA A 94 9.14 13.82 1.77
CA ALA A 94 10.23 13.67 2.73
C ALA A 94 10.54 12.19 3.01
N HIS A 95 9.51 11.36 3.22
CA HIS A 95 9.68 9.93 3.43
C HIS A 95 10.13 9.17 2.18
N VAL A 96 9.69 9.60 0.99
CA VAL A 96 10.15 9.06 -0.29
C VAL A 96 11.66 9.30 -0.44
N GLU A 97 12.12 10.52 -0.14
CA GLU A 97 13.52 10.90 -0.24
C GLU A 97 14.38 10.09 0.76
N ASP A 98 13.93 9.93 2.00
CA ASP A 98 14.62 9.12 3.00
C ASP A 98 14.73 7.65 2.57
N TYR A 99 13.68 7.07 1.99
CA TYR A 99 13.73 5.72 1.44
C TYR A 99 14.79 5.59 0.34
N TYR A 100 14.83 6.53 -0.61
CA TYR A 100 15.81 6.47 -1.69
C TYR A 100 17.24 6.63 -1.17
N ARG A 101 17.48 7.51 -0.19
CA ARG A 101 18.79 7.62 0.47
C ARG A 101 19.21 6.29 1.11
N GLN A 102 18.30 5.64 1.85
CA GLN A 102 18.57 4.32 2.44
C GLN A 102 18.86 3.26 1.38
N LEU A 103 18.12 3.28 0.27
CA LEU A 103 18.32 2.36 -0.85
C LEU A 103 19.68 2.56 -1.52
N GLU A 104 20.09 3.80 -1.76
CA GLU A 104 21.40 4.15 -2.32
C GLU A 104 22.54 3.69 -1.41
N MET A 105 22.43 3.93 -0.10
CA MET A 105 23.38 3.44 0.89
C MET A 105 23.47 1.91 0.89
N SER A 106 22.32 1.22 0.85
CA SER A 106 22.28 -0.24 0.83
C SER A 106 22.85 -0.85 -0.45
N LYS A 107 22.69 -0.19 -1.60
CA LYS A 107 23.18 -0.68 -2.89
C LYS A 107 24.62 -0.26 -3.20
N GLY A 108 25.14 0.75 -2.51
CA GLY A 108 26.47 1.30 -2.73
C GLY A 108 26.59 2.12 -4.02
N HIS A 109 25.47 2.55 -4.62
CA HIS A 109 25.46 3.42 -5.80
C HIS A 109 24.23 4.33 -5.81
N SER A 110 24.34 5.47 -6.52
CA SER A 110 23.23 6.42 -6.69
C SER A 110 22.12 5.85 -7.59
N ILE A 111 20.87 6.26 -7.35
CA ILE A 111 19.74 5.96 -8.22
C ILE A 111 19.52 7.14 -9.17
N GLU A 112 19.75 6.92 -10.46
CA GLU A 112 19.68 7.98 -11.49
C GLU A 112 18.30 8.65 -11.59
N THR A 113 17.23 7.88 -11.37
CA THR A 113 15.86 8.41 -11.43
C THR A 113 15.02 7.83 -10.30
N LYS A 114 14.63 8.71 -9.36
CA LYS A 114 13.72 8.40 -8.25
C LYS A 114 12.28 8.45 -8.77
N LYS A 115 11.63 7.29 -8.88
CA LYS A 115 10.28 7.13 -9.45
C LYS A 115 9.24 7.11 -8.33
N VAL A 116 8.14 7.83 -8.53
CA VAL A 116 7.00 7.80 -7.61
C VAL A 116 5.73 7.41 -8.37
N TYR A 117 4.99 6.43 -7.84
CA TYR A 117 3.64 6.12 -8.28
C TYR A 117 2.65 6.83 -7.34
N LEU A 118 2.02 7.90 -7.84
CA LEU A 118 1.12 8.75 -7.06
C LEU A 118 -0.34 8.36 -7.33
N ALA A 119 -1.04 7.95 -6.27
CA ALA A 119 -2.47 7.67 -6.30
C ALA A 119 -3.21 8.69 -5.42
N SER A 120 -4.11 9.48 -6.01
CA SER A 120 -4.88 10.51 -5.31
C SER A 120 -6.34 10.52 -5.77
N ASP A 121 -7.23 10.83 -4.84
CA ASP A 121 -8.64 11.15 -5.08
C ASP A 121 -8.86 12.65 -5.40
N ASP A 122 -7.87 13.50 -5.13
CA ASP A 122 -7.86 14.92 -5.50
C ASP A 122 -6.96 15.14 -6.73
N PRO A 123 -7.52 15.62 -7.87
CA PRO A 123 -6.76 15.85 -9.10
C PRO A 123 -5.70 16.95 -8.96
N ASN A 124 -5.85 17.88 -8.00
CA ASN A 124 -4.89 18.96 -7.80
C ASN A 124 -3.54 18.44 -7.28
N VAL A 125 -3.51 17.29 -6.60
CA VAL A 125 -2.27 16.68 -6.08
C VAL A 125 -1.31 16.32 -7.22
N LEU A 126 -1.83 15.88 -8.36
CA LEU A 126 -1.02 15.60 -9.54
C LEU A 126 -0.44 16.88 -10.15
N ALA A 127 -1.23 17.96 -10.19
CA ALA A 127 -0.75 19.26 -10.66
C ALA A 127 0.35 19.81 -9.73
N ASP A 128 0.16 19.69 -8.41
CA ASP A 128 1.14 20.11 -7.40
C ASP A 128 2.45 19.32 -7.51
N ALA A 129 2.36 18.01 -7.85
CA ALA A 129 3.53 17.14 -8.00
C ALA A 129 4.36 17.45 -9.26
N VAL A 130 3.73 17.95 -10.33
CA VAL A 130 4.42 18.29 -11.60
C VAL A 130 5.04 19.69 -11.55
N ASN A 131 4.45 20.60 -10.78
CA ASN A 131 4.89 21.99 -10.69
C ASN A 131 6.02 22.21 -9.66
N LYS A 132 6.52 21.17 -9.01
CA LYS A 132 7.61 21.20 -8.02
C LYS A 132 8.77 20.34 -8.48
#